data_AF-C6M5B5-F1
#
_entry.id   AF-C6M5B5-F1
#
_cell.length_a   1.000
_cell.length_b   1.000
_cell.length_c   1.000
_cell.angle_alpha   90.00
_cell.angle_beta   90.00
_cell.angle_gamma   90.00
#
_symmetry.space_group_name_H-M   'P 1'
#
loop_
_entity.id
_entity.type
_entity.pdbx_description
1 polymer ?
#
loop_
_entity_poly.entity_id
_entity_poly.type
_entity_poly.pdbx_seq_one_letter_code
_entity_poly.pdbx_strand_id
1 'polypeptide(L)'
;MHIQGSGRLKTPSGKYIRVGFADKNEHPYVSIGRYMADKGYLPLAQTSMQGIKAYMKQNPGRLAEVLGQNPSYVFFRELTGSSEAGPVGALGTPLLGEYAGAIDRHYITLGAPLFVATAHPTTKKALNRLIMAQDTGSAIKGAVRVDYFWGYGDEAGEVAGKMKTTGYVWQLLPNGMKPSYQP
;
A
#
# COMPACT_ATOMS: atom_id res chain seq x y z
N MET A 1 -1.21 4.34 -8.42
CA MET A 1 -2.19 3.23 -8.56
C MET A 1 -1.50 1.89 -8.73
N HIS A 2 -0.70 1.64 -9.78
CA HIS A 2 -0.07 0.32 -10.01
C HIS A 2 0.75 -0.21 -8.83
N ILE A 3 1.56 0.66 -8.21
CA ILE A 3 2.36 0.30 -7.03
C ILE A 3 1.48 -0.13 -5.84
N GLN A 4 0.26 0.41 -5.73
CA GLN A 4 -0.66 0.16 -4.61
C GLN A 4 -1.66 -0.99 -4.90
N GLY A 5 -1.76 -1.46 -6.14
CA GLY A 5 -2.66 -2.57 -6.51
C GLY A 5 -4.17 -2.24 -6.51
N SER A 6 -4.58 -1.03 -6.11
CA SER A 6 -5.98 -0.60 -6.18
C SER A 6 -6.11 0.93 -6.29
N GLY A 7 -7.32 1.42 -6.55
CA GLY A 7 -7.59 2.84 -6.62
C GLY A 7 -9.08 3.19 -6.70
N ARG A 8 -9.36 4.49 -6.61
CA ARG A 8 -10.66 5.08 -6.92
C ARG A 8 -10.49 6.18 -7.94
N LEU A 9 -11.27 6.14 -9.00
CA LEU A 9 -11.34 7.19 -10.00
C LEU A 9 -12.52 8.09 -9.64
N LYS A 10 -12.26 9.39 -9.42
CA LYS A 10 -13.31 10.39 -9.23
C LYS A 10 -13.71 10.93 -10.59
N THR A 11 -14.98 10.76 -10.97
CA THR A 11 -15.52 11.28 -12.23
C THR A 11 -15.77 12.79 -12.14
N PRO A 12 -15.95 13.49 -13.28
CA PRO A 12 -16.36 14.90 -13.27
C PRO A 12 -17.69 15.15 -12.54
N SER A 13 -18.58 14.15 -12.48
CA SER A 13 -19.84 14.21 -11.71
C SER A 13 -19.66 13.96 -10.20
N GLY A 14 -18.44 13.70 -9.73
CA GLY A 14 -18.13 13.42 -8.33
C GLY A 14 -18.35 11.97 -7.90
N LYS A 15 -18.80 11.08 -8.79
CA LYS A 15 -18.95 9.65 -8.51
C LYS A 15 -17.58 8.96 -8.43
N TYR A 16 -17.50 7.88 -7.65
CA TYR A 16 -16.30 7.06 -7.56
C TYR A 16 -16.47 5.75 -8.34
N ILE A 17 -15.53 5.46 -9.23
CA ILE A 17 -15.32 4.13 -9.82
C ILE A 17 -14.20 3.45 -9.05
N ARG A 18 -14.50 2.33 -8.40
CA ARG A 18 -13.53 1.56 -7.61
C ARG A 18 -12.86 0.53 -8.51
N VAL A 19 -11.53 0.47 -8.47
CA VAL A 19 -10.73 -0.51 -9.19
C VAL A 19 -9.84 -1.27 -8.22
N GLY A 20 -9.83 -2.59 -8.33
CA GLY A 20 -9.02 -3.48 -7.52
C GLY A 20 -8.11 -4.34 -8.40
N PHE A 21 -7.05 -4.88 -7.80
CA PHE A 21 -6.15 -5.83 -8.44
C PHE A 21 -6.95 -6.99 -9.06
N ALA A 22 -6.64 -7.31 -10.32
CA ALA A 22 -7.12 -8.51 -10.99
C ALA A 22 -5.97 -9.48 -11.22
N ASP A 23 -4.89 -8.99 -11.84
CA ASP A 23 -3.70 -9.78 -12.15
C ASP A 23 -2.49 -8.87 -12.46
N LYS A 24 -1.31 -9.44 -12.73
CA LYS A 24 -0.11 -8.71 -13.21
C LYS A 24 0.66 -9.54 -14.24
N ASN A 25 1.49 -8.88 -15.04
CA ASN A 25 2.31 -9.53 -16.08
C ASN A 25 3.57 -10.28 -15.56
N GLU A 26 3.70 -10.46 -14.25
CA GLU A 26 4.83 -11.11 -13.55
C GLU A 26 6.25 -10.55 -13.79
N HIS A 27 6.43 -9.53 -14.63
CA HIS A 27 7.72 -8.88 -14.77
C HIS A 27 8.19 -8.21 -13.47
N PRO A 28 9.52 -8.18 -13.21
CA PRO A 28 10.06 -7.63 -11.98
C PRO A 28 9.74 -6.14 -11.83
N TYR A 29 9.45 -5.72 -10.60
CA TYR A 29 9.31 -4.31 -10.29
C TYR A 29 10.66 -3.61 -10.33
N VAL A 30 10.74 -2.46 -11.01
CA VAL A 30 11.91 -1.58 -11.02
C VAL A 30 11.50 -0.20 -10.51
N SER A 31 12.31 0.36 -9.60
CA SER A 31 12.06 1.69 -9.04
C SER A 31 12.42 2.79 -10.03
N ILE A 32 11.40 3.44 -10.61
CA ILE A 32 11.59 4.62 -11.48
C ILE A 32 12.23 5.80 -10.72
N GLY A 33 12.00 5.90 -9.40
CA GLY A 33 12.63 6.95 -8.59
C GLY A 33 14.15 6.78 -8.54
N ARG A 34 14.62 5.55 -8.34
CA ARG A 34 16.05 5.24 -8.37
C ARG A 34 16.65 5.49 -9.76
N TYR A 35 15.97 5.06 -10.81
CA TYR A 35 16.39 5.36 -12.19
C TYR A 35 16.54 6.86 -12.45
N MET A 36 15.57 7.67 -12.02
CA MET A 36 15.64 9.13 -12.18
C MET A 36 16.80 9.76 -11.40
N ALA A 37 17.11 9.24 -10.21
CA ALA A 37 18.27 9.67 -9.43
C ALA A 37 19.59 9.31 -10.10
N ASP A 38 19.72 8.08 -10.58
CA ASP A 38 20.92 7.59 -11.26
C ASP A 38 21.17 8.36 -12.58
N LYS A 39 20.11 8.76 -13.28
CA LYS A 39 20.18 9.61 -14.49
C LYS A 39 20.38 11.12 -14.21
N GLY A 40 20.30 11.55 -12.95
CA GLY A 40 20.42 12.96 -12.57
C GLY A 40 19.19 13.81 -12.91
N TYR A 41 18.03 13.21 -13.17
CA TYR A 41 16.78 13.94 -13.44
C TYR A 41 16.18 14.55 -12.17
N LEU A 42 16.23 13.81 -11.07
CA LEU A 42 15.84 14.28 -9.74
C LEU A 42 16.74 13.65 -8.69
N PRO A 43 17.21 14.39 -7.67
CA PRO A 43 17.93 13.78 -6.56
C PRO A 43 17.01 12.81 -5.81
N LEU A 44 17.58 11.74 -5.24
CA LEU A 44 16.81 10.69 -4.55
C LEU A 44 15.90 11.24 -3.42
N ALA A 45 16.30 12.34 -2.78
CA ALA A 45 15.48 13.02 -1.77
C ALA A 45 14.17 13.61 -2.33
N GLN A 46 14.09 13.85 -3.64
CA GLN A 46 12.95 14.43 -4.34
C GLN A 46 12.18 13.40 -5.20
N THR A 47 12.56 12.11 -5.18
CA THR A 47 11.87 11.06 -5.95
C THR A 47 10.59 10.56 -5.26
N SER A 48 9.82 11.49 -4.68
CA SER A 48 8.47 11.23 -4.20
C SER A 48 7.48 11.22 -5.37
N MET A 49 6.28 10.68 -5.17
CA MET A 49 5.23 10.71 -6.20
C MET A 49 4.94 12.15 -6.65
N GLN A 50 4.89 13.09 -5.70
CA GLN A 50 4.67 14.51 -5.96
C GLN A 50 5.81 15.11 -6.77
N GLY A 51 7.07 14.83 -6.40
CA GLY A 51 8.25 15.32 -7.09
C GLY A 51 8.35 14.80 -8.53
N ILE A 52 8.15 13.50 -8.73
CA ILE A 52 8.14 12.88 -10.06
C ILE A 52 7.01 13.47 -10.92
N LYS A 53 5.79 13.65 -10.37
CA LYS A 53 4.66 14.24 -11.11
C LYS A 53 4.95 15.69 -11.51
N ALA A 54 5.58 16.48 -10.64
CA ALA A 54 5.97 17.85 -10.94
C ALA A 54 7.03 17.91 -12.05
N TYR A 55 8.08 17.08 -11.97
CA TYR A 55 9.10 16.97 -12.99
C TYR A 55 8.52 16.58 -14.36
N MET A 56 7.61 15.60 -14.39
CA MET A 56 7.00 15.13 -15.64
C MET A 56 6.09 16.17 -16.31
N LYS A 57 5.44 17.04 -15.54
CA LYS A 57 4.70 18.18 -16.10
C LYS A 57 5.61 19.16 -16.84
N GLN A 58 6.85 19.33 -16.36
CA GLN A 58 7.83 20.23 -16.97
C GLN A 58 8.64 19.54 -18.08
N ASN A 59 8.73 18.21 -18.06
CA ASN A 59 9.54 17.40 -18.98
C ASN A 59 8.73 16.26 -19.64
N PRO A 60 7.63 16.56 -20.36
CA PRO A 60 6.73 15.53 -20.89
C PRO A 60 7.41 14.54 -21.85
N GLY A 61 8.47 14.96 -22.56
CA GLY A 61 9.24 14.10 -23.47
C GLY A 61 9.98 12.94 -22.78
N ARG A 62 10.19 13.00 -21.45
CA ARG A 62 10.86 11.94 -20.66
C ARG A 62 9.89 10.90 -20.07
N LEU A 63 8.59 11.11 -20.22
CA LEU A 63 7.57 10.29 -19.54
C LEU A 63 7.61 8.84 -19.99
N ALA A 64 7.66 8.59 -21.31
CA ALA A 64 7.71 7.24 -21.86
C ALA A 64 8.99 6.50 -21.43
N GLU A 65 10.13 7.19 -21.48
CA GLU A 65 11.42 6.66 -21.08
C GLU A 65 11.42 6.20 -19.61
N VAL A 66 10.98 7.09 -18.71
CA VAL A 66 11.02 6.83 -17.26
C VAL A 66 10.00 5.78 -16.84
N LEU A 67 8.75 5.85 -17.32
CA LEU A 67 7.74 4.85 -16.96
C LEU A 67 8.07 3.47 -17.57
N GLY A 68 8.67 3.44 -18.76
CA GLY A 68 9.08 2.21 -19.43
C GLY A 68 10.19 1.43 -18.71
N GLN A 69 10.88 2.04 -17.74
CA GLN A 69 11.89 1.34 -16.93
C GLN A 69 11.29 0.30 -15.97
N ASN A 70 10.01 0.44 -15.61
CA ASN A 70 9.32 -0.54 -14.79
C ASN A 70 8.49 -1.48 -15.69
N PRO A 71 9.00 -2.68 -16.04
CA PRO A 71 8.28 -3.61 -16.90
C PRO A 71 7.06 -4.24 -16.20
N SER A 72 6.99 -4.16 -14.87
CA SER A 72 5.85 -4.67 -14.10
C SER A 72 4.58 -3.87 -14.39
N TYR A 73 3.54 -4.56 -14.83
CA TYR A 73 2.24 -3.98 -15.16
C TYR A 73 1.12 -4.70 -14.42
N VAL A 74 0.23 -3.93 -13.80
CA VAL A 74 -0.92 -4.44 -13.02
C VAL A 74 -2.20 -4.24 -13.81
N PHE A 75 -2.99 -5.30 -13.92
CA PHE A 75 -4.32 -5.28 -14.48
C PHE A 75 -5.36 -5.19 -13.36
N PHE A 76 -6.42 -4.43 -13.63
CA PHE A 76 -7.45 -4.13 -12.65
C PHE A 76 -8.81 -4.64 -13.12
N ARG A 77 -9.68 -4.91 -12.15
CA ARG A 77 -11.11 -5.14 -12.35
C ARG A 77 -11.90 -4.07 -11.63
N GLU A 78 -13.07 -3.75 -12.17
CA GLU A 78 -14.05 -2.92 -11.48
C GLU A 78 -14.55 -3.63 -10.21
N LEU A 79 -14.65 -2.90 -9.11
CA LEU A 79 -15.23 -3.40 -7.88
C LEU A 79 -16.66 -2.90 -7.75
N THR A 80 -17.61 -3.84 -7.67
CA THR A 80 -19.02 -3.54 -7.43
C THR A 80 -19.28 -3.29 -5.93
N GLY A 81 -20.47 -2.76 -5.61
CA GLY A 81 -20.88 -2.45 -4.25
C GLY A 81 -20.69 -0.97 -3.88
N SER A 82 -20.73 -0.67 -2.58
CA SER A 82 -20.68 0.71 -2.07
C SER A 82 -19.44 1.47 -2.54
N SER A 83 -19.63 2.72 -2.97
CA SER A 83 -18.54 3.64 -3.31
C SER A 83 -17.62 3.93 -2.13
N GLU A 84 -18.14 3.79 -0.90
CA GLU A 84 -17.41 4.08 0.34
C GLU A 84 -16.56 2.90 0.84
N ALA A 85 -16.81 1.69 0.34
CA ALA A 85 -16.06 0.51 0.76
C ALA A 85 -14.57 0.57 0.33
N GLY A 86 -13.65 0.23 1.24
CA GLY A 86 -12.21 0.19 0.93
C GLY A 86 -11.85 -0.83 -0.17
N PRO A 87 -10.58 -0.88 -0.59
CA PRO A 87 -10.12 -1.89 -1.55
C PRO A 87 -10.30 -3.30 -0.99
N VAL A 88 -10.39 -4.30 -1.87
CA VAL A 88 -10.45 -5.71 -1.46
C VAL A 88 -9.03 -6.22 -1.23
N GLY A 89 -8.70 -6.60 0.01
CA GLY A 89 -7.40 -7.17 0.34
C GLY A 89 -7.27 -8.66 0.03
N ALA A 90 -6.12 -9.25 0.36
CA ALA A 90 -5.83 -10.67 0.16
C ALA A 90 -6.82 -11.64 0.83
N LEU A 91 -7.51 -11.22 1.89
CA LEU A 91 -8.58 -12.01 2.53
C LEU A 91 -9.87 -12.07 1.68
N GLY A 92 -9.97 -11.28 0.61
CA GLY A 92 -11.17 -11.19 -0.23
C GLY A 92 -12.25 -10.27 0.34
N THR A 93 -11.94 -9.51 1.40
CA THR A 93 -12.87 -8.57 2.05
C THR A 93 -12.41 -7.12 1.89
N PRO A 94 -13.34 -6.13 1.88
CA PRO A 94 -12.99 -4.72 1.89
C PRO A 94 -12.19 -4.33 3.14
N LEU A 95 -11.11 -3.58 2.95
CA LEU A 95 -10.28 -3.07 4.03
C LEU A 95 -10.93 -1.85 4.69
N LEU A 96 -10.96 -1.84 6.02
CA LEU A 96 -11.36 -0.66 6.78
C LEU A 96 -10.13 0.23 6.98
N GLY A 97 -10.21 1.48 6.50
CA GLY A 97 -9.18 2.48 6.75
C GLY A 97 -8.88 2.57 8.23
N GLU A 98 -7.61 2.72 8.58
CA GLU A 98 -7.12 2.85 9.94
C GLU A 98 -7.28 1.61 10.86
N TYR A 99 -7.90 0.53 10.38
CA TYR A 99 -8.20 -0.69 11.15
C TYR A 99 -7.84 -1.99 10.41
N ALA A 100 -7.15 -1.89 9.28
CA ALA A 100 -6.63 -3.03 8.53
C ALA A 100 -5.15 -2.83 8.20
N GLY A 101 -4.46 -3.92 7.89
CA GLY A 101 -3.08 -3.85 7.42
C GLY A 101 -2.65 -5.08 6.65
N ALA A 102 -1.61 -4.91 5.85
CA ALA A 102 -0.95 -6.01 5.16
C ALA A 102 0.17 -6.61 6.01
N ILE A 103 0.29 -7.93 5.98
CA ILE A 103 1.27 -8.70 6.75
C ILE A 103 2.02 -9.71 5.88
N ASP A 104 3.05 -10.34 6.46
CA ASP A 104 3.69 -11.51 5.90
C ASP A 104 3.00 -12.80 6.40
N ARG A 105 2.38 -13.54 5.46
CA ARG A 105 1.61 -14.77 5.75
C ARG A 105 2.46 -15.93 6.24
N HIS A 106 3.78 -15.88 6.06
CA HIS A 106 4.65 -16.90 6.64
C HIS A 106 4.60 -16.86 8.18
N TYR A 107 4.29 -15.71 8.78
CA TYR A 107 4.34 -15.51 10.23
C TYR A 107 2.99 -15.18 10.86
N ILE A 108 2.13 -14.42 10.17
CA ILE A 108 0.85 -13.96 10.70
C ILE A 108 -0.29 -14.65 9.96
N THR A 109 -1.22 -15.22 10.73
CA THR A 109 -2.45 -15.85 10.20
C THR A 109 -3.35 -14.77 9.60
N LEU A 110 -3.62 -14.87 8.31
CA LEU A 110 -4.52 -13.95 7.61
C LEU A 110 -5.92 -13.98 8.25
N GLY A 111 -6.48 -12.80 8.51
CA GLY A 111 -7.75 -12.59 9.21
C GLY A 111 -7.64 -12.42 10.72
N ALA A 112 -6.48 -12.67 11.33
CA ALA A 112 -6.30 -12.49 12.77
C ALA A 112 -6.40 -11.02 13.20
N PRO A 113 -7.03 -10.70 14.34
CA PRO A 113 -6.82 -9.42 14.99
C PRO A 113 -5.35 -9.28 15.41
N LEU A 114 -4.79 -8.12 15.12
CA LEU A 114 -3.38 -7.79 15.34
C LEU A 114 -3.30 -6.50 16.13
N PHE A 115 -2.81 -6.56 17.36
CA PHE A 115 -2.51 -5.34 18.11
C PHE A 115 -1.17 -4.79 17.64
N VAL A 116 -1.15 -3.53 17.23
CA VAL A 116 0.05 -2.83 16.77
C VAL A 116 0.33 -1.68 17.72
N ALA A 117 1.53 -1.66 18.29
CA ALA A 117 2.05 -0.54 19.06
C ALA A 117 3.17 0.15 18.27
N THR A 118 2.94 1.40 17.86
CA THR A 118 3.90 2.21 17.09
C THR A 118 3.70 3.69 17.39
N ALA A 119 4.30 4.58 16.59
CA ALA A 119 4.10 6.02 16.67
C ALA A 119 3.38 6.52 15.41
N HIS A 120 2.46 7.47 15.59
CA HIS A 120 1.83 8.16 14.46
C HIS A 120 2.89 8.91 13.65
N PRO A 121 2.93 8.79 12.31
CA PRO A 121 4.05 9.26 11.50
C PRO A 121 4.24 10.78 11.51
N THR A 122 3.14 11.54 11.62
CA THR A 122 3.18 13.01 11.73
C THR A 122 3.32 13.50 13.17
N THR A 123 2.36 13.18 14.05
CA THR A 123 2.29 13.75 15.41
C THR A 123 3.29 13.13 16.39
N LYS A 124 3.91 12.00 16.03
CA LYS A 124 4.82 11.20 16.87
C LYS A 124 4.22 10.68 18.18
N LYS A 125 2.92 10.90 18.42
CA LYS A 125 2.18 10.32 19.55
C LYS A 125 2.07 8.81 19.39
N ALA A 126 1.90 8.10 20.50
CA ALA A 126 1.66 6.65 20.49
C ALA A 126 0.43 6.33 19.63
N LEU A 127 0.60 5.40 18.71
CA LEU A 127 -0.46 4.80 17.89
C LEU A 127 -0.53 3.32 18.28
N ASN A 128 -1.42 3.03 19.23
CA ASN A 128 -1.66 1.69 19.75
C ASN A 128 -3.07 1.28 19.36
N ARG A 129 -3.20 0.31 18.46
CA ARG A 129 -4.50 -0.05 17.88
C ARG A 129 -4.61 -1.52 17.58
N LEU A 130 -5.80 -2.08 17.82
CA LEU A 130 -6.20 -3.39 17.31
C LEU A 130 -6.67 -3.21 15.87
N ILE A 131 -5.92 -3.77 14.92
CA ILE A 131 -6.26 -3.81 13.50
C ILE A 131 -6.55 -5.26 13.07
N MET A 132 -7.00 -5.45 11.83
CA MET A 132 -7.19 -6.77 11.24
C MET A 132 -6.12 -7.05 10.18
N ALA A 133 -5.47 -8.22 10.25
CA ALA A 133 -4.50 -8.69 9.27
C ALA A 133 -5.21 -9.22 8.00
N GLN A 134 -5.77 -8.34 7.18
CA GLN A 134 -6.66 -8.70 6.07
C GLN A 134 -6.01 -8.67 4.68
N ASP A 135 -4.75 -8.26 4.61
CA ASP A 135 -4.07 -8.06 3.33
C ASP A 135 -2.63 -8.59 3.33
N THR A 136 -2.01 -8.62 2.16
CA THR A 136 -0.61 -9.00 1.95
C THR A 136 0.04 -8.10 0.92
N GLY A 137 1.35 -7.94 0.99
CA GLY A 137 2.10 -7.24 -0.05
C GLY A 137 3.43 -7.93 -0.35
N SER A 138 3.87 -7.87 -1.60
CA SER A 138 5.13 -8.49 -2.04
C SER A 138 6.36 -7.94 -1.28
N ALA A 139 6.33 -6.67 -0.89
CA ALA A 139 7.37 -6.00 -0.12
C ALA A 139 7.20 -6.14 1.41
N ILE A 140 6.15 -6.82 1.88
CA ILE A 140 5.83 -6.97 3.30
C ILE A 140 6.36 -8.33 3.75
N LYS A 141 7.54 -8.31 4.38
CA LYS A 141 8.30 -9.51 4.77
C LYS A 141 8.79 -9.43 6.21
N GLY A 142 8.71 -10.55 6.91
CA GLY A 142 9.19 -10.72 8.29
C GLY A 142 8.07 -10.78 9.34
N ALA A 143 8.41 -11.36 10.50
CA ALA A 143 7.45 -11.62 11.58
C ALA A 143 6.83 -10.35 12.20
N VAL A 144 7.63 -9.27 12.32
CA VAL A 144 7.21 -7.98 12.87
C VAL A 144 7.24 -6.93 11.76
N ARG A 145 6.37 -7.11 10.76
CA ARG A 145 6.22 -6.19 9.63
C ARG A 145 4.75 -6.00 9.30
N VAL A 146 4.29 -4.76 9.37
CA VAL A 146 2.91 -4.35 9.04
C VAL A 146 2.96 -3.21 8.06
N ASP A 147 2.18 -3.28 6.98
CA ASP A 147 1.81 -2.12 6.18
C ASP A 147 0.44 -1.62 6.63
N TYR A 148 0.39 -0.40 7.16
CA TYR A 148 -0.80 0.10 7.82
C TYR A 148 -1.72 0.78 6.81
N PHE A 149 -2.94 0.26 6.65
CA PHE A 149 -3.89 0.83 5.70
C PHE A 149 -4.55 2.08 6.29
N TRP A 150 -4.18 3.27 5.82
CA TRP A 150 -4.71 4.56 6.31
C TRP A 150 -6.07 4.95 5.74
N GLY A 151 -6.61 4.18 4.77
CA GLY A 151 -7.84 4.53 4.06
C GLY A 151 -7.59 5.08 2.66
N TYR A 152 -8.51 5.92 2.20
CA TYR A 152 -8.48 6.52 0.86
C TYR A 152 -8.47 8.05 0.94
N GLY A 153 -8.03 8.69 -0.14
CA GLY A 153 -7.94 10.15 -0.22
C GLY A 153 -6.50 10.66 -0.08
N ASP A 154 -6.34 11.96 -0.31
CA ASP A 154 -5.03 12.60 -0.32
C ASP A 154 -4.42 12.64 1.08
N GLU A 155 -5.24 12.88 2.12
CA GLU A 155 -4.81 12.88 3.51
C GLU A 155 -4.26 11.51 3.94
N ALA A 156 -4.96 10.43 3.58
CA ALA A 156 -4.50 9.07 3.86
C ALA A 156 -3.17 8.78 3.14
N GLY A 157 -3.03 9.23 1.89
CA GLY A 157 -1.80 9.08 1.11
C GLY A 157 -0.62 9.85 1.71
N GLU A 158 -0.83 11.06 2.22
CA GLU A 158 0.20 11.85 2.88
C GLU A 158 0.69 11.22 4.19
N VAL A 159 -0.23 10.69 5.00
CA VAL A 159 0.10 10.02 6.26
C VAL A 159 0.83 8.70 5.98
N ALA A 160 0.34 7.91 5.02
CA ALA A 160 0.96 6.66 4.60
C ALA A 160 2.40 6.86 4.10
N GLY A 161 2.64 7.87 3.26
CA GLY A 161 3.97 8.16 2.71
C GLY A 161 5.02 8.56 3.75
N LYS A 162 4.59 9.06 4.93
CA LYS A 162 5.47 9.42 6.05
C LYS A 162 5.71 8.25 7.01
N MET A 163 4.99 7.13 6.86
CA MET A 163 5.04 6.03 7.80
C MET A 163 6.26 5.15 7.59
N LYS A 164 7.23 5.32 8.49
CA LYS A 164 8.40 4.46 8.65
C LYS A 164 8.81 4.49 10.11
N THR A 165 8.19 3.66 10.92
CA THR A 165 8.31 3.68 12.38
C THR A 165 8.59 2.29 12.92
N THR A 166 9.34 2.21 14.03
CA THR A 166 9.45 0.98 14.81
C THR A 166 8.06 0.60 15.34
N GLY A 167 7.76 -0.69 15.35
CA GLY A 167 6.50 -1.21 15.86
C GLY A 167 6.66 -2.56 16.53
N TYR A 168 5.72 -2.85 17.43
CA TYR A 168 5.56 -4.15 18.09
C TYR A 168 4.18 -4.69 17.73
N VAL A 169 4.07 -6.01 17.59
CA VAL A 169 2.83 -6.67 17.21
C VAL A 169 2.49 -7.82 18.14
N TRP A 170 1.19 -7.99 18.41
CA TRP A 170 0.64 -9.16 19.10
C TRP A 170 -0.49 -9.71 18.25
N GLN A 171 -0.36 -10.97 17.87
CA GLN A 171 -1.40 -11.69 17.14
C GLN A 171 -2.38 -12.30 18.14
N LEU A 172 -3.66 -11.95 18.01
CA LEU A 172 -4.73 -12.55 18.79
C LEU A 172 -5.34 -13.68 17.96
N LEU A 173 -5.46 -14.85 18.57
CA LEU A 173 -6.03 -16.03 17.95
C LEU A 173 -7.18 -16.56 18.80
N PRO A 174 -8.16 -17.27 18.20
CA PRO A 174 -9.18 -17.98 18.96
C PRO A 174 -8.56 -18.89 20.02
N ASN A 175 -9.22 -19.02 21.17
CA ASN A 175 -8.74 -19.89 22.25
C ASN A 175 -8.49 -21.31 21.73
N GLY A 176 -7.27 -21.83 21.98
CA GLY A 176 -6.84 -23.15 21.51
C GLY A 176 -6.14 -23.16 20.14
N MET A 177 -6.23 -22.09 19.35
CA MET A 177 -5.46 -21.93 18.12
C MET A 177 -4.06 -21.41 18.41
N LYS A 178 -3.03 -22.07 17.86
CA LYS A 178 -1.63 -21.65 17.99
C LYS A 178 -1.17 -20.88 16.75
N PRO A 179 -0.26 -19.91 16.89
CA PRO A 179 0.41 -19.33 15.73
C PRO A 179 1.28 -20.41 15.06
N SER A 180 1.44 -20.31 13.75
CA SER A 180 2.26 -21.25 12.98
C SER A 180 3.08 -20.49 11.95
N TYR A 181 4.33 -20.93 11.78
CA TYR A 181 5.13 -20.53 10.64
C TYR A 181 4.67 -21.34 9.41
N GLN A 182 4.31 -20.66 8.33
CA GLN A 182 3.89 -21.27 7.06
C GLN A 182 5.01 -21.04 6.04
N PRO A 183 5.85 -22.06 5.75
CA PRO A 183 7.01 -21.93 4.87
C PRO A 183 6.64 -21.67 3.41
#